data_AF-A0AB34BGP6-F1
#
_entry.id   AF-A0AB34BGP6-F1
#
_cell.length_a   1.000
_cell.length_b   1.000
_cell.length_c   1.000
_cell.angle_alpha   90.00
_cell.angle_beta   90.00
_cell.angle_gamma   90.00
#
_symmetry.space_group_name_H-M   'P 1'
#
loop_
_entity.id
_entity.type
_entity.pdbx_description
1 polymer ?
#
loop_
_entity_poly.entity_id
_entity_poly.type
_entity_poly.pdbx_seq_one_letter_code
_entity_poly.pdbx_strand_id
1 'polypeptide(L)'
;MKKKIMILSLCTLGLFALVAFIFNSEVTKDPLALSPVVGKRISTPTGTLISCVLKALKDTVDIPLSYLTEELQIVKLDNRDEALIGGWVRTTVSDNYILVSNKKQT
;
A
#
# COMPACT_ATOMS: atom_id res chain seq x y z
N MET A 1 -22.32 63.93 -0.97
CA MET A 1 -22.75 62.61 -1.51
C MET A 1 -21.60 61.81 -2.12
N LYS A 2 -20.67 62.43 -2.88
CA LYS A 2 -19.54 61.76 -3.55
C LYS A 2 -18.62 60.92 -2.62
N LYS A 3 -18.24 61.41 -1.43
CA LYS A 3 -17.40 60.66 -0.47
C LYS A 3 -18.03 59.37 0.07
N LYS A 4 -19.35 59.37 0.31
CA LYS A 4 -20.08 58.18 0.83
C LYS A 4 -20.20 57.08 -0.23
N ILE A 5 -20.39 57.47 -1.50
CA ILE A 5 -20.44 56.54 -2.64
C ILE A 5 -19.08 55.90 -2.88
N MET A 6 -17.99 56.67 -2.76
CA MET A 6 -16.62 56.17 -2.88
C MET A 6 -16.26 55.15 -1.80
N ILE A 7 -16.68 55.38 -0.54
CA ILE A 7 -16.46 54.44 0.57
C ILE A 7 -17.28 53.15 0.37
N LEU A 8 -18.54 53.27 -0.07
CA LEU A 8 -19.39 52.11 -0.33
C LEU A 8 -18.82 51.25 -1.47
N SER A 9 -18.33 51.88 -2.54
CA SER A 9 -17.68 51.20 -3.66
C SER A 9 -16.39 50.48 -3.27
N LEU A 10 -15.60 51.06 -2.36
CA LEU A 10 -14.37 50.45 -1.86
C LEU A 10 -14.66 49.22 -0.99
N CYS A 11 -15.69 49.29 -0.14
CA CYS A 11 -16.15 48.17 0.66
C CYS A 11 -16.68 47.01 -0.20
N THR A 12 -17.41 47.29 -1.28
CA THR A 12 -17.91 46.24 -2.18
C THR A 12 -16.80 45.53 -2.94
N LEU A 13 -15.75 46.25 -3.37
CA LEU A 13 -14.58 45.66 -4.02
C LEU A 13 -13.76 44.79 -3.05
N GLY A 14 -13.57 45.25 -1.81
CA GLY A 14 -12.88 44.47 -0.78
C GLY A 14 -13.61 43.17 -0.41
N LEU A 15 -14.94 43.21 -0.33
CA LEU A 15 -15.73 42.02 -0.06
C LEU A 15 -15.68 41.02 -1.23
N PHE A 16 -15.68 41.51 -2.48
CA PHE A 16 -15.57 40.66 -3.66
C PHE A 16 -14.19 39.98 -3.75
N ALA A 17 -13.12 40.68 -3.39
CA ALA A 17 -11.77 40.12 -3.35
C ALA A 17 -11.62 39.02 -2.28
N LEU A 18 -12.23 39.21 -1.09
CA LEU A 18 -12.26 38.19 -0.02
C LEU A 18 -13.00 36.92 -0.46
N VAL A 19 -14.15 37.09 -1.11
CA VAL A 19 -14.94 35.97 -1.63
C VAL A 19 -14.15 35.20 -2.70
N ALA A 20 -13.49 35.90 -3.62
CA ALA A 20 -12.64 35.27 -4.64
C ALA A 20 -11.43 34.52 -4.06
N PHE A 21 -10.86 35.01 -2.95
CA PHE A 21 -9.74 34.37 -2.25
C PHE A 21 -10.18 33.07 -1.55
N ILE A 22 -11.36 33.07 -0.92
CA ILE A 22 -11.92 31.87 -0.29
C ILE A 22 -12.24 30.78 -1.33
N PHE A 23 -12.77 31.16 -2.50
CA PHE A 23 -13.06 30.18 -3.57
C PHE A 23 -11.81 29.65 -4.29
N ASN A 24 -10.74 30.43 -4.38
CA ASN A 24 -9.44 30.00 -4.97
C ASN A 24 -8.50 29.32 -3.99
N SER A 25 -8.92 29.13 -2.73
CA SER A 25 -8.20 28.29 -1.80
C SER A 25 -8.32 26.85 -2.29
N GLU A 26 -7.40 26.41 -3.15
CA GLU A 26 -7.29 25.01 -3.57
C GLU A 26 -7.14 24.16 -2.31
N VAL A 27 -8.23 23.49 -1.94
CA VAL A 27 -8.20 22.44 -0.93
C VAL A 27 -7.41 21.32 -1.57
N THR A 28 -6.15 21.18 -1.15
CA THR A 28 -5.30 20.02 -1.48
C THR A 28 -5.96 18.79 -0.89
N LYS A 29 -6.87 18.18 -1.67
CA LYS A 29 -7.49 16.91 -1.29
C LYS A 29 -6.42 15.84 -1.38
N ASP A 30 -6.19 15.14 -0.28
CA ASP A 30 -5.29 14.00 -0.25
C ASP A 30 -5.69 13.03 -1.39
N PRO A 31 -4.83 12.81 -2.39
CA PRO A 31 -5.14 11.96 -3.53
C PRO A 31 -5.43 10.51 -3.11
N LEU A 32 -5.01 10.11 -1.91
CA LEU A 32 -5.23 8.78 -1.35
C LEU A 32 -6.52 8.67 -0.53
N ALA A 33 -7.25 9.77 -0.29
CA ALA A 33 -8.46 9.76 0.53
C ALA A 33 -9.58 8.85 -0.01
N LEU A 34 -9.58 8.59 -1.32
CA LEU A 34 -10.55 7.71 -1.99
C LEU A 34 -9.96 6.32 -2.29
N SER A 35 -8.67 6.12 -2.08
CA SER A 35 -8.00 4.86 -2.39
C SER A 35 -8.40 3.78 -1.38
N PRO A 36 -8.66 2.54 -1.84
CA PRO A 36 -8.99 1.45 -0.94
C PRO A 36 -7.82 1.14 -0.02
N VAL A 37 -8.08 1.08 1.29
CA VAL A 37 -7.06 0.71 2.29
C VAL A 37 -6.88 -0.80 2.27
N VAL A 38 -5.78 -1.26 1.68
CA VAL A 38 -5.46 -2.69 1.54
C VAL A 38 -4.65 -3.24 2.71
N GLY A 39 -3.93 -2.38 3.42
CA GLY A 39 -3.05 -2.75 4.54
C GLY A 39 -3.34 -1.93 5.80
N LYS A 40 -3.31 -2.57 6.97
CA LYS A 40 -3.50 -1.93 8.27
C LYS A 40 -2.43 -2.39 9.26
N ARG A 41 -1.83 -1.45 9.98
CA ARG A 41 -0.99 -1.76 11.14
C ARG A 41 -1.85 -2.19 12.31
N ILE A 42 -1.52 -3.33 12.90
CA ILE A 42 -2.18 -3.89 14.08
C ILE A 42 -1.14 -4.11 15.17
N SER A 43 -1.44 -3.65 16.39
CA SER A 43 -0.60 -3.93 17.55
C SER A 43 -1.03 -5.26 18.16
N THR A 44 -0.11 -6.21 18.24
CA THR A 44 -0.27 -7.46 18.98
C THR A 44 0.61 -7.43 20.23
N PRO A 45 0.39 -8.32 21.21
CA PRO A 45 1.24 -8.42 22.40
C PRO A 45 2.72 -8.71 22.08
N THR A 46 3.01 -9.28 20.89
CA THR A 46 4.34 -9.65 20.44
C THR A 46 5.00 -8.62 19.53
N GLY A 47 4.30 -7.54 19.15
CA GLY A 47 4.84 -6.50 18.28
C GLY A 47 3.80 -5.84 17.38
N THR A 48 4.24 -4.97 16.49
CA THR A 48 3.35 -4.38 15.47
C THR A 48 3.44 -5.20 14.19
N LEU A 49 2.29 -5.64 13.69
CA LEU A 49 2.19 -6.36 12.42
C LEU A 49 1.49 -5.49 11.37
N ILE A 50 1.79 -5.75 10.10
CA ILE A 50 1.04 -5.20 8.97
C ILE A 50 0.11 -6.30 8.47
N SER A 51 -1.20 -6.13 8.67
CA SER A 51 -2.22 -7.01 8.14
C SER A 51 -2.66 -6.50 6.77
N CYS A 52 -2.61 -7.35 5.75
CA CYS A 52 -2.95 -6.99 4.38
C CYS A 52 -4.08 -7.88 3.85
N VAL A 53 -5.09 -7.27 3.26
CA VAL A 53 -6.18 -7.98 2.57
C VAL A 53 -5.77 -8.18 1.12
N LEU A 54 -5.09 -9.29 0.82
CA LEU A 54 -4.57 -9.59 -0.52
C LEU A 54 -5.63 -9.56 -1.62
N LYS A 55 -6.88 -9.90 -1.30
CA LYS A 55 -8.00 -9.86 -2.27
C LYS A 55 -8.39 -8.45 -2.72
N ALA A 56 -8.06 -7.43 -1.91
CA ALA A 56 -8.37 -6.03 -2.23
C ALA A 56 -7.26 -5.37 -3.06
N LEU A 57 -6.11 -6.04 -3.20
CA LEU A 57 -5.00 -5.59 -4.04
C LEU A 57 -5.31 -5.90 -5.49
N LYS A 58 -5.60 -4.85 -6.27
CA LYS A 58 -5.91 -4.93 -7.69
C LYS A 58 -4.68 -4.80 -8.59
N ASP A 59 -3.54 -4.43 -8.01
CA ASP A 59 -2.26 -4.19 -8.70
C ASP A 59 -1.20 -5.23 -8.32
N THR A 60 -0.09 -5.23 -9.04
CA THR A 60 1.11 -6.05 -8.75
C THR A 60 1.69 -5.71 -7.38
N VAL A 61 1.99 -6.73 -6.58
CA VAL A 61 2.71 -6.58 -5.31
C VAL A 61 4.13 -7.07 -5.48
N ASP A 62 5.10 -6.16 -5.42
CA ASP A 62 6.50 -6.52 -5.30
C ASP A 62 6.84 -6.72 -3.82
N ILE A 63 7.01 -7.99 -3.42
CA ILE A 63 7.48 -8.36 -2.07
C ILE A 63 8.94 -8.81 -2.21
N PRO A 64 9.92 -8.01 -1.75
CA PRO A 64 11.31 -8.43 -1.75
C PRO A 64 11.47 -9.71 -0.92
N LEU A 65 12.18 -10.71 -1.44
CA LEU A 65 12.42 -11.96 -0.73
C LEU A 65 13.17 -11.75 0.61
N SER A 66 13.95 -10.68 0.71
CA SER A 66 14.61 -10.26 1.95
C SER A 66 13.64 -9.93 3.09
N TYR A 67 12.36 -9.66 2.80
CA TYR A 67 11.34 -9.46 3.84
C TYR A 67 10.81 -10.78 4.41
N LEU A 68 11.03 -11.90 3.71
CA LEU A 68 10.57 -13.22 4.13
C LEU A 68 11.67 -14.04 4.82
N THR A 69 12.94 -13.77 4.51
CA THR A 69 14.08 -14.45 5.13
C THR A 69 15.29 -13.52 5.21
N GLU A 70 16.00 -13.58 6.33
CA GLU A 70 17.26 -12.85 6.54
C GLU A 70 18.41 -13.48 5.75
N GLU A 71 18.40 -14.82 5.61
CA GLU A 71 19.37 -15.57 4.82
C GLU A 71 18.66 -16.42 3.76
N LEU A 72 18.90 -16.10 2.48
CA LEU A 72 18.39 -16.90 1.37
C LEU A 72 19.39 -18.00 1.05
N GLN A 73 19.06 -19.25 1.39
CA GLN A 73 19.86 -20.41 1.00
C GLN A 73 19.27 -21.05 -0.26
N ILE A 74 20.04 -21.02 -1.35
CA ILE A 74 19.72 -21.80 -2.56
C ILE A 74 20.27 -23.21 -2.36
N VAL A 75 19.38 -24.16 -2.08
CA VAL A 75 19.74 -25.58 -1.97
C VAL A 75 19.62 -26.21 -3.35
N LYS A 76 20.75 -26.61 -3.93
CA LYS A 76 20.76 -27.40 -5.17
C LYS A 76 20.17 -28.77 -4.87
N LEU A 77 19.02 -29.07 -5.47
CA LEU A 77 18.45 -30.41 -5.47
C LEU A 77 19.32 -31.33 -6.34
N ASP A 78 19.19 -32.63 -6.12
CA ASP A 78 19.96 -33.67 -6.82
C ASP A 78 20.04 -33.41 -8.34
N ASN A 79 21.18 -33.73 -8.97
CA ASN A 79 21.46 -33.38 -10.37
C ASN A 79 20.85 -34.38 -11.37
N ARG A 80 19.79 -35.06 -10.96
CA ARG A 80 18.99 -35.95 -11.80
C ARG A 80 17.87 -35.15 -12.46
N ASP A 81 17.29 -35.72 -13.50
CA ASP A 81 16.09 -35.16 -14.14
C ASP A 81 14.87 -35.12 -13.19
N GLU A 82 14.98 -35.75 -12.02
CA GLU A 82 13.98 -35.83 -10.96
C GLU A 82 14.57 -35.38 -9.61
N ALA A 83 13.84 -34.52 -8.89
CA ALA A 83 14.20 -34.10 -7.54
C ALA A 83 13.45 -34.95 -6.51
N LEU A 84 14.19 -35.76 -5.74
CA LEU A 84 13.60 -36.49 -4.60
C LEU A 84 13.34 -35.53 -3.44
N ILE A 85 12.09 -35.49 -3.01
CA ILE A 85 11.61 -34.73 -1.86
C ILE A 85 11.19 -35.71 -0.77
N GLY A 86 11.49 -35.39 0.49
CA GLY A 86 11.24 -36.29 1.63
C GLY A 86 9.77 -36.72 1.73
N GLY A 87 9.49 -37.88 2.34
CA GLY A 87 8.14 -38.50 2.33
C GLY A 87 7.02 -37.73 3.04
N TRP A 88 7.34 -36.66 3.80
CA TRP A 88 6.35 -35.82 4.48
C TRP A 88 6.46 -34.35 4.05
N VAL A 89 5.95 -34.07 2.85
CA VAL A 89 6.12 -32.77 2.20
C VAL A 89 4.77 -32.28 1.70
N ARG A 90 4.45 -31.02 1.96
CA ARG A 90 3.27 -30.35 1.42
C ARG A 90 3.66 -29.74 0.08
N THR A 91 3.21 -30.38 -1.00
CA THR A 91 3.37 -29.92 -2.38
C THR A 91 2.11 -29.20 -2.85
N THR A 92 2.26 -27.97 -3.35
CA THR A 92 1.19 -27.19 -3.99
C THR A 92 1.60 -26.90 -5.42
N VAL A 93 0.76 -27.28 -6.38
CA VAL A 93 1.02 -27.08 -7.81
C VAL A 93 0.06 -26.01 -8.33
N SER A 94 0.60 -25.03 -9.06
CA SER A 94 -0.16 -24.06 -9.84
C SER A 94 0.23 -24.16 -11.31
N ASP A 95 -0.42 -23.37 -12.17
CA ASP A 95 -0.20 -23.40 -13.63
C ASP A 95 1.27 -23.22 -14.02
N ASN A 96 2.04 -22.45 -13.23
CA ASN A 96 3.41 -22.09 -13.55
C ASN A 96 4.43 -22.51 -12.49
N TYR A 97 4.01 -22.99 -11.31
CA TYR A 97 4.91 -23.20 -10.18
C TYR A 97 4.57 -24.45 -9.37
N ILE A 98 5.62 -25.07 -8.84
CA ILE A 98 5.53 -26.16 -7.87
C ILE A 98 6.15 -25.67 -6.57
N LEU A 99 5.33 -25.51 -5.54
CA LEU A 99 5.77 -25.20 -4.19
C LEU A 99 5.91 -26.51 -3.41
N VAL A 100 7.08 -26.71 -2.82
CA VAL A 100 7.40 -27.88 -2.00
C VAL A 100 7.80 -27.37 -0.63
N SER A 101 7.06 -27.74 0.42
CA SER A 101 7.35 -27.33 1.80
C SER A 101 7.51 -28.53 2.73
N ASN A 102 8.59 -28.54 3.52
CA ASN A 102 8.87 -29.56 4.52
C ASN A 102 9.02 -28.90 5.89
N LYS A 103 8.47 -29.51 6.95
CA LYS A 103 8.64 -29.01 8.33
C LYS A 103 9.98 -29.41 8.96
N LYS A 104 10.76 -30.27 8.30
CA LYS A 104 12.02 -30.79 8.83
C LYS A 104 13.16 -30.45 7.86
N GLN A 105 13.90 -29.39 8.20
CA GLN A 105 15.26 -29.16 7.72
C GLN A 105 16.17 -29.40 8.93
N THR A 106 16.83 -30.55 8.96
CA THR A 106 17.96 -30.84 9.85
C THR A 106 19.18 -31.02 8.98
#